data_AF-A0A845WEJ5-F1
#
_entry.id   AF-A0A845WEJ5-F1
#
_cell.length_a   1.000
_cell.length_b   1.000
_cell.length_c   1.000
_cell.angle_alpha   90.00
_cell.angle_beta   90.00
_cell.angle_gamma   90.00
#
_symmetry.space_group_name_H-M   'P 1'
#
loop_
_entity.id
_entity.type
_entity.pdbx_description
1 polymer ?
#
loop_
_entity_poly.entity_id
_entity_poly.type
_entity_poly.pdbx_seq_one_letter_code
_entity_poly.pdbx_strand_id
1 'polypeptide(L)'
;MLSFYQERIANEGYLNTATERLSVLELTRTIGYELNPGVAASTFLAFTVDDTPGTTSVATVPKGTKVQSVPGQGELPQTFETIEQIEARAQWNALTPYRPWVKQTQSISSNTTELFLEGINTQLQPGNLLILIDPSAAASNQGHFLTLQTVEPNSDVLPTLP
;
A
#
# COMPACT_ATOMS: atom_id res chain seq x y z
N MET A 1 -28.28 11.29 -48.90
CA MET A 1 -27.87 10.56 -47.68
C MET A 1 -26.43 10.95 -47.31
N LEU A 2 -26.23 12.17 -46.79
CA LEU A 2 -24.92 12.63 -46.26
C LEU A 2 -25.04 13.26 -44.86
N SER A 3 -26.27 13.59 -44.43
CA SER A 3 -26.55 14.26 -43.15
C SER A 3 -26.04 13.48 -41.93
N PHE A 4 -26.10 12.14 -41.96
CA PHE A 4 -25.58 11.30 -40.87
C PHE A 4 -24.08 11.48 -40.62
N TYR A 5 -23.28 11.66 -41.68
CA TYR A 5 -21.84 11.89 -41.54
C TYR A 5 -21.57 13.30 -41.01
N GLN A 6 -22.35 14.29 -41.46
CA GLN A 6 -22.23 15.66 -40.99
C GLN A 6 -22.58 15.78 -39.51
N GLU A 7 -23.64 15.09 -39.07
CA GLU A 7 -24.05 15.05 -37.66
C GLU A 7 -22.98 14.39 -36.78
N ARG A 8 -22.38 13.27 -37.23
CA ARG A 8 -21.28 12.64 -36.51
C ARG A 8 -20.04 13.54 -36.42
N ILE A 9 -19.65 14.19 -37.52
CA ILE A 9 -18.50 15.11 -37.53
C ILE A 9 -18.75 16.30 -36.60
N ALA A 10 -19.96 16.86 -36.59
CA ALA A 10 -20.32 17.97 -35.71
C ALA A 10 -20.28 17.56 -34.22
N ASN A 11 -20.80 16.37 -33.88
CA ASN A 11 -20.79 15.87 -32.50
C ASN A 11 -19.37 15.57 -32.00
N GLU A 12 -18.47 15.07 -32.85
CA GLU A 12 -17.06 14.84 -32.51
C GLU A 12 -16.24 16.14 -32.34
N GLY A 13 -16.74 17.28 -32.83
CA GLY A 13 -16.08 18.59 -32.73
C GLY A 13 -16.26 19.33 -31.40
N TYR A 14 -17.00 18.76 -30.43
CA TYR A 14 -17.28 19.41 -29.16
C TYR A 14 -17.12 18.44 -27.97
N LEU A 15 -16.41 18.88 -26.92
CA LEU A 15 -15.93 17.99 -25.86
C LEU A 15 -17.06 17.22 -25.15
N ASN A 16 -18.21 17.86 -24.94
CA ASN A 16 -19.34 17.23 -24.25
C ASN A 16 -20.11 16.23 -25.12
N THR A 17 -19.89 16.23 -26.44
CA THR A 17 -20.62 15.38 -27.40
C THR A 17 -19.72 14.39 -28.12
N ALA A 18 -18.39 14.58 -28.07
CA ALA A 18 -17.43 13.69 -28.70
C ALA A 18 -17.42 12.32 -28.00
N THR A 19 -17.46 11.25 -28.80
CA THR A 19 -17.48 9.88 -28.30
C THR A 19 -16.19 9.14 -28.64
N GLU A 20 -15.49 9.54 -29.69
CA GLU A 20 -14.21 8.94 -30.03
C GLU A 20 -13.08 9.47 -29.16
N ARG A 21 -12.29 8.54 -28.62
CA ARG A 21 -11.15 8.85 -27.75
C ARG A 21 -10.16 9.81 -28.42
N LEU A 22 -9.93 9.67 -29.73
CA LEU A 22 -9.03 10.55 -30.47
C LEU A 22 -9.56 11.99 -30.53
N SER A 23 -10.85 12.19 -30.83
CA SER A 23 -11.47 13.52 -30.87
C SER A 23 -11.37 14.24 -29.52
N VAL A 24 -11.68 13.53 -28.42
CA VAL A 24 -11.56 14.09 -27.06
C VAL A 24 -10.11 14.47 -26.76
N LEU A 25 -9.13 13.63 -27.13
CA LEU A 25 -7.71 13.94 -26.95
C LEU A 25 -7.28 15.20 -27.71
N GLU A 26 -7.65 15.33 -28.99
CA GLU A 26 -7.27 16.52 -29.78
C GLU A 26 -7.98 17.80 -29.29
N LEU A 27 -9.24 17.70 -28.85
CA LEU A 27 -9.97 18.82 -28.26
C LEU A 27 -9.36 19.25 -26.91
N THR A 28 -8.98 18.30 -26.06
CA THR A 28 -8.32 18.61 -24.78
C THR A 28 -6.90 19.15 -24.95
N ARG A 29 -6.16 18.74 -25.98
CA ARG A 29 -4.88 19.34 -26.34
C ARG A 29 -4.97 20.82 -26.68
N THR A 30 -6.07 21.24 -27.30
CA THR A 30 -6.31 22.66 -27.63
C THR A 30 -6.38 23.55 -26.38
N ILE A 31 -6.78 23.00 -25.23
CA ILE A 31 -6.78 23.70 -23.92
C ILE A 31 -5.50 23.43 -23.10
N GLY A 32 -4.48 22.82 -23.70
CA GLY A 32 -3.20 22.52 -23.07
C GLY A 32 -3.21 21.28 -22.16
N TYR A 33 -4.25 20.44 -22.23
CA TYR A 33 -4.29 19.19 -21.49
C TYR A 33 -3.80 18.02 -22.36
N GLU A 34 -2.74 17.35 -21.91
CA GLU A 34 -2.23 16.11 -22.50
C GLU A 34 -2.59 14.94 -21.59
N LEU A 35 -3.18 13.87 -22.12
CA LEU A 35 -3.46 12.69 -21.33
C LEU A 35 -2.13 12.03 -20.90
N ASN A 36 -1.97 11.78 -19.60
CA ASN A 36 -0.80 11.07 -19.11
C ASN A 36 -0.65 9.71 -19.83
N PRO A 37 0.55 9.40 -20.35
CA PRO A 37 0.81 8.10 -20.94
C PRO A 37 0.59 6.99 -19.92
N GLY A 38 0.42 5.75 -20.39
CA GLY A 38 0.42 4.58 -19.51
C GLY A 38 1.73 4.54 -18.72
N VAL A 39 1.64 4.63 -17.39
CA VAL A 39 2.79 4.56 -16.49
C VAL A 39 3.03 3.11 -16.10
N ALA A 40 4.28 2.65 -16.16
CA ALA A 40 4.65 1.31 -15.71
C ALA A 40 4.48 1.19 -14.18
N ALA A 41 4.15 -0.01 -13.71
CA ALA A 41 4.14 -0.28 -12.28
C ALA A 41 5.56 -0.19 -11.69
N SER A 42 5.69 0.39 -10.50
CA SER A 42 6.95 0.52 -9.76
C SER A 42 6.84 -0.14 -8.40
N THR A 43 7.90 -0.80 -7.94
CA THR A 43 7.98 -1.41 -6.61
C THR A 43 9.38 -1.30 -6.04
N PHE A 44 9.52 -1.43 -4.72
CA PHE A 44 10.80 -1.48 -4.03
C PHE A 44 11.31 -2.92 -3.94
N LEU A 45 12.59 -3.12 -4.24
CA LEU A 45 13.27 -4.42 -4.11
C LEU A 45 14.41 -4.29 -3.11
N ALA A 46 14.56 -5.30 -2.25
CA ALA A 46 15.69 -5.42 -1.33
C ALA A 46 16.57 -6.59 -1.77
N PHE A 47 17.87 -6.34 -1.89
CA PHE A 47 18.86 -7.36 -2.19
C PHE A 47 19.68 -7.66 -0.95
N THR A 48 19.74 -8.92 -0.55
CA THR A 48 20.64 -9.38 0.51
C THR A 48 21.93 -9.85 -0.14
N VAL A 49 23.06 -9.28 0.26
CA VAL A 49 24.39 -9.67 -0.23
C VAL A 49 24.92 -10.83 0.62
N ASP A 50 25.56 -11.82 0.01
CA ASP A 50 26.23 -12.89 0.76
C ASP A 50 27.37 -12.30 1.62
N ASP A 51 27.44 -12.68 2.89
CA ASP A 51 28.41 -12.21 3.89
C ASP A 51 29.28 -13.36 4.41
N THR A 52 29.42 -14.44 3.63
CA THR A 52 30.28 -15.57 4.00
C THR A 52 31.76 -15.18 3.99
N PRO A 53 32.56 -15.63 4.99
CA PRO A 53 33.99 -15.33 5.04
C PRO A 53 34.72 -15.78 3.77
N GLY A 54 35.30 -14.83 3.04
CA GLY A 54 36.01 -15.07 1.77
C GLY A 54 35.27 -14.59 0.52
N THR A 55 34.05 -14.05 0.65
CA THR A 55 33.33 -13.37 -0.43
C THR A 55 33.55 -11.86 -0.43
N THR A 56 33.34 -11.23 -1.58
CA THR A 56 33.37 -9.77 -1.69
C THR A 56 32.16 -9.16 -0.99
N SER A 57 32.41 -8.33 0.03
CA SER A 57 31.38 -7.64 0.84
C SER A 57 30.63 -6.52 0.10
N VAL A 58 30.91 -6.34 -1.19
CA VAL A 58 30.26 -5.36 -2.07
C VAL A 58 29.84 -6.08 -3.36
N ALA A 59 28.57 -5.92 -3.73
CA ALA A 59 27.98 -6.43 -4.95
C ALA A 59 27.41 -5.27 -5.77
N THR A 60 27.61 -5.29 -7.09
CA THR A 60 26.97 -4.32 -7.99
C THR A 60 25.80 -4.99 -8.68
N VAL A 61 24.60 -4.43 -8.53
CA VAL A 61 23.40 -4.82 -9.28
C VAL A 61 23.28 -3.85 -10.46
N PRO A 62 23.50 -4.30 -11.70
CA PRO A 62 23.42 -3.44 -12.88
C PRO A 62 22.01 -2.87 -13.07
N LYS A 63 21.92 -1.76 -13.80
CA LYS A 63 20.64 -1.31 -14.36
C LYS A 63 20.09 -2.38 -15.32
N GLY A 64 18.78 -2.61 -15.29
CA GLY A 64 18.11 -3.61 -16.13
C GLY A 64 18.17 -5.03 -15.57
N THR A 65 18.57 -5.23 -14.31
CA THR A 65 18.46 -6.53 -13.64
C THR A 65 16.99 -6.91 -13.54
N LYS A 66 16.64 -8.04 -14.16
CA LYS A 66 15.26 -8.52 -14.23
C LYS A 66 14.89 -9.32 -13.00
N VAL A 67 13.72 -9.04 -12.45
CA VAL A 67 13.07 -9.86 -11.41
C VAL A 67 11.64 -10.17 -11.82
N GLN A 68 11.09 -11.27 -11.31
CA GLN A 68 9.71 -11.64 -11.55
C GLN A 68 8.93 -11.66 -10.24
N SER A 69 7.69 -11.17 -10.28
CA SER A 69 6.76 -11.33 -9.17
C SER A 69 6.41 -12.80 -8.99
N VAL A 70 6.14 -13.18 -7.75
CA VAL A 70 5.50 -14.46 -7.44
C VAL A 70 3.98 -14.25 -7.59
N PRO A 71 3.33 -14.85 -8.60
CA PRO A 71 1.90 -14.63 -8.82
C PRO A 71 1.05 -15.35 -7.75
N GLY A 72 -0.13 -14.79 -7.46
CA GLY A 72 -1.20 -15.50 -6.77
C GLY A 72 -1.88 -16.58 -7.63
N GLN A 73 -2.87 -17.28 -7.08
CA GLN A 73 -3.62 -18.29 -7.82
C GLN A 73 -4.40 -17.63 -8.98
N GLY A 74 -4.09 -18.03 -10.22
CA GLY A 74 -4.74 -17.52 -11.43
C GLY A 74 -4.13 -16.22 -11.99
N GLU A 75 -3.06 -15.71 -11.38
CA GLU A 75 -2.33 -14.53 -11.88
C GLU A 75 -1.15 -14.93 -12.77
N LEU A 76 -0.72 -14.01 -13.63
CA LEU A 76 0.47 -14.17 -14.46
C LEU A 76 1.67 -13.45 -13.83
N PRO A 77 2.87 -14.06 -13.82
CA PRO A 77 4.09 -13.40 -13.36
C PRO A 77 4.33 -12.07 -14.09
N GLN A 78 4.62 -11.02 -13.34
CA GLN A 78 5.02 -9.72 -13.90
C GLN A 78 6.53 -9.59 -13.83
N THR A 79 7.16 -9.17 -14.94
CA THR A 79 8.60 -8.93 -14.98
C THR A 79 8.88 -7.46 -14.68
N PHE A 80 9.76 -7.18 -13.73
CA PHE A 80 10.29 -5.86 -13.42
C PHE A 80 11.78 -5.80 -13.71
N GLU A 81 12.30 -4.58 -13.82
CA GLU A 81 13.72 -4.33 -14.00
C GLU A 81 14.21 -3.17 -13.12
N THR A 82 15.47 -3.23 -12.71
CA THR A 82 16.10 -2.13 -11.97
C THR A 82 16.28 -0.90 -12.88
N ILE A 83 15.81 0.26 -12.43
CA ILE A 83 15.87 1.51 -13.20
C ILE A 83 17.26 2.16 -13.20
N GLU A 84 18.10 1.80 -12.23
CA GLU A 84 19.44 2.31 -12.02
C GLU A 84 20.37 1.22 -11.46
N GLN A 85 21.67 1.49 -11.50
CA GLN A 85 22.68 0.62 -10.90
C GLN A 85 22.69 0.81 -9.38
N ILE A 86 22.69 -0.30 -8.64
CA ILE A 86 22.71 -0.29 -7.17
C ILE A 86 24.02 -0.93 -6.71
N GLU A 87 24.77 -0.20 -5.88
CA GLU A 87 25.86 -0.79 -5.11
C GLU A 87 25.27 -1.35 -3.83
N ALA A 88 25.30 -2.66 -3.65
CA ALA A 88 24.83 -3.33 -2.43
C ALA A 88 26.04 -3.75 -1.59
N ARG A 89 25.95 -3.60 -0.27
CA ARG A 89 27.03 -3.97 0.66
C ARG A 89 26.51 -4.93 1.72
N ALA A 90 27.31 -5.93 2.09
CA ALA A 90 26.95 -6.90 3.12
C ALA A 90 26.63 -6.22 4.46
N GLN A 91 27.39 -5.18 4.83
CA GLN A 91 27.12 -4.36 6.02
C GLN A 91 25.73 -3.69 6.02
N TRP A 92 25.08 -3.55 4.85
CA TRP A 92 23.73 -2.98 4.74
C TRP A 92 22.61 -3.99 4.97
N ASN A 93 22.90 -5.30 4.94
CA ASN A 93 21.93 -6.32 5.30
C ASN A 93 21.41 -6.15 6.73
N ALA A 94 22.23 -5.57 7.61
CA ALA A 94 21.89 -5.29 9.01
C ALA A 94 21.13 -3.95 9.19
N LEU A 95 20.97 -3.15 8.13
CA LEU A 95 20.20 -1.91 8.22
C LEU A 95 18.73 -2.27 8.37
N THR A 96 18.19 -1.95 9.53
CA THR A 96 16.75 -1.97 9.77
C THR A 96 16.16 -0.61 9.43
N PRO A 97 14.99 -0.55 8.77
CA PRO A 97 14.31 0.71 8.56
C PRO A 97 14.05 1.34 9.92
N TYR A 98 14.47 2.59 10.09
CA TYR A 98 14.16 3.36 11.29
C TYR A 98 12.65 3.60 11.34
N ARG A 99 11.93 2.71 12.05
CA ARG A 99 10.56 2.95 12.48
C ARG A 99 10.64 3.56 13.88
N PRO A 100 10.41 4.88 14.05
CA PRO A 100 10.26 5.41 15.39
C PRO A 100 9.10 4.66 16.04
N TRP A 101 9.42 3.81 17.02
CA TRP A 101 8.45 3.04 17.77
C TRP A 101 7.73 4.00 18.70
N VAL A 102 6.85 4.82 18.13
CA VAL A 102 5.91 5.59 18.89
C VAL A 102 4.90 4.57 19.37
N LYS A 103 4.99 4.15 20.63
CA LYS A 103 3.83 3.57 21.32
C LYS A 103 2.73 4.61 21.21
N GLN A 104 1.89 4.49 20.19
CA GLN A 104 0.78 5.42 20.01
C GLN A 104 -0.15 5.18 21.18
N THR A 105 -0.26 6.16 22.06
CA THR A 105 -1.22 6.10 23.16
C THR A 105 -2.60 6.01 22.53
N GLN A 106 -3.30 4.89 22.75
CA GLN A 106 -4.67 4.76 22.29
C GLN A 106 -5.55 5.68 23.13
N SER A 107 -6.19 6.66 22.47
CA SER A 107 -7.22 7.48 23.12
C SER A 107 -8.53 6.71 23.11
N ILE A 108 -9.00 6.30 24.27
CA ILE A 108 -10.29 5.63 24.45
C ILE A 108 -11.33 6.69 24.79
N SER A 109 -12.41 6.75 24.02
CA SER A 109 -13.57 7.61 24.29
C SER A 109 -14.87 6.83 24.09
N SER A 110 -16.02 7.44 24.38
CA SER A 110 -17.33 6.78 24.27
C SER A 110 -17.70 6.35 22.84
N ASN A 111 -16.97 6.83 21.82
CA ASN A 111 -17.16 6.44 20.42
C ASN A 111 -16.14 5.41 19.92
N THR A 112 -15.25 4.90 20.77
CA THR A 112 -14.21 3.96 20.35
C THR A 112 -14.83 2.63 19.93
N THR A 113 -14.69 2.30 18.65
CA THR A 113 -15.18 1.05 18.04
C THR A 113 -14.08 -0.01 17.88
N GLU A 114 -12.81 0.39 18.01
CA GLU A 114 -11.65 -0.48 17.79
C GLU A 114 -10.65 -0.36 18.96
N LEU A 115 -10.06 -1.48 19.36
CA LEU A 115 -9.10 -1.58 20.46
C LEU A 115 -7.86 -2.34 20.01
N PHE A 116 -6.68 -1.77 20.25
CA PHE A 116 -5.41 -2.42 19.98
C PHE A 116 -4.88 -3.01 21.28
N LEU A 117 -4.70 -4.33 21.31
CA LEU A 117 -4.16 -5.06 22.45
C LEU A 117 -2.75 -5.56 22.13
N GLU A 118 -1.88 -5.57 23.13
CA GLU A 118 -0.51 -6.05 22.96
C GLU A 118 -0.49 -7.58 22.91
N GLY A 119 0.04 -8.12 21.81
CA GLY A 119 0.19 -9.55 21.58
C GLY A 119 -1.02 -10.24 20.92
N ILE A 120 -0.79 -11.47 20.44
CA ILE A 120 -1.79 -12.28 19.72
C ILE A 120 -2.43 -13.37 20.59
N ASN A 121 -1.89 -13.61 21.80
CA ASN A 121 -2.38 -14.63 22.74
C ASN A 121 -3.48 -14.08 23.67
N THR A 122 -4.41 -13.29 23.14
CA THR A 122 -5.48 -12.67 23.94
C THR A 122 -6.65 -13.62 24.21
N GLN A 123 -6.72 -14.76 23.47
CA GLN A 123 -7.83 -15.73 23.52
C GLN A 123 -9.22 -15.10 23.28
N LEU A 124 -9.26 -13.88 22.74
CA LEU A 124 -10.51 -13.18 22.44
C LEU A 124 -11.15 -13.78 21.19
N GLN A 125 -12.46 -14.00 21.26
CA GLN A 125 -13.27 -14.49 20.16
C GLN A 125 -14.42 -13.52 19.87
N PRO A 126 -14.86 -13.42 18.59
CA PRO A 126 -16.12 -12.80 18.24
C PRO A 126 -17.24 -13.20 19.21
N GLY A 127 -17.92 -12.21 19.78
CA GLY A 127 -18.98 -12.37 20.78
C GLY A 127 -18.52 -12.24 22.24
N ASN A 128 -17.23 -12.11 22.53
CA ASN A 128 -16.77 -11.82 23.90
C ASN A 128 -17.20 -10.42 24.35
N LEU A 129 -17.56 -10.30 25.63
CA LEU A 129 -17.89 -9.03 26.25
C LEU A 129 -16.63 -8.38 26.82
N LEU A 130 -16.37 -7.14 26.42
CA LEU A 130 -15.31 -6.30 26.95
C LEU A 130 -15.92 -5.18 27.80
N ILE A 131 -15.28 -4.89 28.93
CA ILE A 131 -15.65 -3.77 29.81
C ILE A 131 -14.47 -2.83 29.88
N LEU A 132 -14.68 -1.58 29.46
CA LEU A 132 -13.71 -0.52 29.61
C LEU A 132 -14.04 0.28 30.87
N ILE A 133 -13.08 0.34 31.79
CA ILE A 133 -13.20 1.05 33.06
C ILE A 133 -12.23 2.22 33.04
N ASP A 134 -12.75 3.44 33.16
CA ASP A 134 -11.94 4.64 33.37
C ASP A 134 -11.73 4.82 34.90
N PRO A 135 -10.49 4.66 35.40
CA PRO A 135 -10.22 4.79 36.83
C PRO A 135 -10.33 6.24 37.34
N SER A 136 -10.31 7.25 36.45
CA SER A 136 -10.43 8.67 36.82
C SER A 136 -11.89 9.13 36.96
N ALA A 137 -12.84 8.37 36.40
CA ALA A 137 -14.28 8.57 36.55
C ALA A 137 -14.79 8.08 37.93
N ALA A 138 -14.11 8.48 39.01
CA ALA A 138 -14.37 8.03 40.38
C ALA A 138 -15.75 8.44 40.96
N ALA A 139 -16.63 9.07 40.17
CA ALA A 139 -17.97 9.51 40.59
C ALA A 139 -19.11 8.97 39.72
N SER A 140 -18.84 8.28 38.61
CA SER A 140 -19.90 7.62 37.82
C SER A 140 -19.41 6.26 37.34
N ASN A 141 -20.12 5.21 37.75
CA ASN A 141 -19.87 3.81 37.42
C ASN A 141 -20.19 3.50 35.93
N GLN A 142 -19.70 4.33 35.01
CA GLN A 142 -19.96 4.24 33.57
C GLN A 142 -18.92 3.34 32.91
N GLY A 143 -19.00 2.03 33.22
CA GLY A 143 -18.33 1.03 32.41
C GLY A 143 -18.93 1.01 31.01
N HIS A 144 -18.11 1.13 29.99
CA HIS A 144 -18.57 0.97 28.60
C HIS A 144 -18.52 -0.51 28.25
N PHE A 145 -19.69 -1.08 27.95
CA PHE A 145 -19.83 -2.47 27.51
C PHE A 145 -19.70 -2.52 25.99
N LEU A 146 -18.72 -3.27 25.52
CA LEU A 146 -18.50 -3.50 24.10
C LEU A 146 -18.61 -5.00 23.83
N THR A 147 -19.42 -5.36 22.82
CA THR A 147 -19.42 -6.72 22.29
C THR A 147 -18.40 -6.78 21.17
N LEU A 148 -17.41 -7.65 21.32
CA LEU A 148 -16.37 -7.82 20.33
C LEU A 148 -16.96 -8.47 19.06
N GLN A 149 -16.87 -7.79 17.92
CA GLN A 149 -17.41 -8.30 16.65
C GLN A 149 -16.38 -9.10 15.86
N THR A 150 -15.15 -8.61 15.81
CA THR A 150 -14.05 -9.18 15.03
C THR A 150 -12.75 -9.10 15.82
N VAL A 151 -11.84 -10.04 15.54
CA VAL A 151 -10.46 -10.00 16.03
C VAL A 151 -9.57 -10.19 14.82
N GLU A 152 -8.72 -9.21 14.55
CA GLU A 152 -7.76 -9.27 13.45
C GLU A 152 -6.34 -9.18 14.01
N PRO A 153 -5.46 -10.15 13.71
CA PRO A 153 -4.07 -10.07 14.10
C PRO A 153 -3.40 -8.96 13.29
N ASN A 154 -2.91 -7.93 13.98
CA ASN A 154 -2.15 -6.88 13.33
C ASN A 154 -0.71 -7.38 13.05
N SER A 155 -0.42 -7.69 11.79
CA SER A 155 0.88 -8.19 11.32
C SER A 155 1.92 -7.09 11.06
N ASP A 156 1.60 -5.81 11.27
CA ASP A 156 2.56 -4.71 11.13
C ASP A 156 3.62 -4.65 12.25
N VAL A 157 3.55 -5.57 13.22
CA VAL A 157 4.57 -5.74 14.26
C VAL A 157 5.65 -6.70 13.74
N LEU A 158 6.84 -6.17 13.46
CA LEU A 158 8.02 -6.99 13.15
C LEU A 158 8.29 -7.99 14.30
N PRO A 159 8.73 -9.22 14.00
CA PRO A 159 9.11 -10.17 15.04
C PRO A 159 10.20 -9.55 15.93
N THR A 160 10.00 -9.57 17.24
CA THR A 160 11.05 -9.25 18.21
C THR A 160 12.15 -10.29 18.05
N LEU A 161 13.32 -9.87 17.56
CA LEU A 161 14.51 -10.72 17.58
C LEU A 161 14.91 -11.00 19.05
N PRO A 162 15.43 -12.20 19.35
CA PRO A 162 15.87 -12.60 20.70
C PRO A 162 17.05 -11.79 21.21
#